data_AF-A0A357HHD5-F1
#
_entry.id   AF-A0A357HHD5-F1
#
_cell.length_a   1.000
_cell.length_b   1.000
_cell.length_c   1.000
_cell.angle_alpha   90.00
_cell.angle_beta   90.00
_cell.angle_gamma   90.00
#
_symmetry.space_group_name_H-M   'P 1'
#
loop_
_entity.id
_entity.type
_entity.pdbx_description
1 polymer ?
#
loop_
_entity_poly.entity_id
_entity_poly.type
_entity_poly.pdbx_seq_one_letter_code
_entity_poly.pdbx_strand_id
1 'polypeptide(L)' 'MVGDWPERDVEGAKQLGMKTIFARYGDTFGTTDSGADWDVDDIHQIVEIVSNLNAT' A
#
# COMPACT_ATOMS: atom_id res chain seq x y z
N MET A 1 2.49 -0.36 -6.07
CA MET A 1 3.56 0.05 -5.14
C MET A 1 3.20 -0.50 -3.77
N VAL A 2 4.13 -1.13 -3.05
CA VAL A 2 3.97 -1.53 -1.64
C VAL A 2 5.07 -0.85 -0.82
N GLY A 3 4.73 -0.14 0.25
CA GLY A 3 5.69 0.61 1.06
C GLY A 3 5.12 1.12 2.37
N ASP A 4 6.00 1.59 3.26
CA ASP A 4 5.73 1.98 4.65
C ASP A 4 5.84 3.49 4.88
N TRP A 5 6.13 4.27 3.82
CA TRP A 5 6.23 5.72 3.90
C TRP A 5 5.16 6.41 3.04
N PRO A 6 4.15 7.08 3.63
CA PRO A 6 3.04 7.69 2.89
C PRO A 6 3.49 8.71 1.83
N GLU A 7 4.33 9.68 2.19
CA GLU A 7 4.69 10.77 1.27
C GLU A 7 5.60 10.29 0.12
N ARG A 8 6.45 9.29 0.38
CA ARG A 8 7.41 8.80 -0.61
C ARG A 8 6.84 7.69 -1.48
N ASP A 9 6.27 6.68 -0.84
CA ASP A 9 5.93 5.42 -1.49
C ASP A 9 4.47 5.44 -1.98
N VAL A 10 3.56 6.09 -1.25
CA VAL A 10 2.13 6.19 -1.63
C VAL A 10 1.87 7.38 -2.56
N GLU A 11 2.11 8.60 -2.10
CA GLU A 11 1.80 9.82 -2.86
C GLU A 11 2.57 9.87 -4.20
N GLY A 12 3.86 9.51 -4.19
CA GLY A 12 4.67 9.45 -5.41
C GLY A 12 4.14 8.45 -6.44
N ALA A 13 3.71 7.26 -6.01
CA ALA A 13 3.20 6.23 -6.90
C ALA A 13 1.79 6.56 -7.45
N LYS A 14 0.95 7.21 -6.63
CA LYS A 14 -0.38 7.68 -7.06
C LYS A 14 -0.31 8.68 -8.20
N GLN A 15 0.66 9.60 -8.18
CA GLN A 15 0.87 10.56 -9.26
C GLN A 15 1.20 9.90 -10.61
N LEU A 16 1.70 8.67 -10.59
CA LEU A 16 1.98 7.86 -11.78
C LEU A 16 0.81 6.92 -12.16
N GLY A 17 -0.33 7.03 -11.48
CA GLY A 17 -1.50 6.19 -11.72
C GLY A 17 -1.35 4.75 -11.21
N MET A 18 -0.37 4.48 -10.35
CA MET A 18 -0.19 3.15 -9.77
C MET A 18 -1.16 2.91 -8.61
N LYS A 19 -1.57 1.65 -8.46
CA LYS A 19 -2.21 1.14 -7.25
C LYS A 19 -1.20 1.07 -6.10
N THR A 20 -1.61 1.46 -4.90
CA THR A 20 -0.75 1.66 -3.72
C THR A 20 -1.22 0.86 -2.52
N ILE A 21 -0.29 0.19 -1.84
CA ILE A 21 -0.53 -0.57 -0.62
C ILE A 21 0.42 -0.05 0.46
N PHE A 22 -0.13 0.35 1.60
CA PHE A 22 0.64 0.75 2.78
C PHE A 22 0.89 -0.45 3.70
N ALA A 23 2.16 -0.74 3.96
CA ALA A 23 2.58 -1.83 4.82
C ALA A 23 2.73 -1.36 6.28
N ARG A 24 1.67 -1.49 7.09
CA ARG A 24 1.70 -1.05 8.50
C ARG A 24 2.76 -1.74 9.33
N TYR A 25 3.10 -2.98 8.99
CA TYR A 25 4.15 -3.74 9.67
C TYR A 25 5.56 -3.17 9.49
N GLY A 26 5.75 -2.25 8.54
CA GLY A 26 6.99 -1.50 8.35
C GLY A 26 6.94 -0.07 8.91
N ASP A 27 5.77 0.43 9.31
CA ASP A 27 5.59 1.82 9.72
C ASP A 27 6.32 2.10 11.04
N THR A 28 7.25 3.06 10.97
CA THR A 28 8.01 3.55 12.14
C THR A 28 7.65 5.00 12.51
N PHE A 29 6.75 5.62 11.75
CA PHE A 29 6.38 7.03 11.87
C PHE A 29 5.06 7.22 12.64
N GLY A 30 4.32 6.13 12.90
CA GLY A 30 3.04 6.18 13.60
C GLY A 30 1.94 6.78 12.73
N THR A 31 1.97 6.46 11.44
CA THR A 31 1.04 6.93 10.43
C THR A 31 -0.38 6.48 10.77
N THR A 32 -1.29 7.43 10.92
CA THR A 32 -2.73 7.17 11.13
C THR A 32 -3.53 7.17 9.84
N ASP A 33 -3.07 7.92 8.83
CA ASP A 33 -3.65 7.98 7.50
C ASP A 33 -2.53 7.83 6.47
N SER A 34 -2.52 6.68 5.77
CA SER A 34 -1.52 6.34 4.78
C SER A 34 -1.79 6.98 3.42
N GLY A 35 -3.05 7.36 3.18
CA GLY A 35 -3.55 7.71 1.87
C GLY A 35 -3.43 6.58 0.83
N ALA A 36 -3.17 5.31 1.17
CA ALA A 36 -3.04 4.24 0.16
C ALA A 36 -4.39 3.71 -0.34
N ASP A 37 -4.41 2.94 -1.43
CA ASP A 37 -5.62 2.22 -1.87
C ASP A 37 -5.98 1.07 -0.90
N TRP A 38 -4.96 0.47 -0.28
CA TRP A 38 -5.11 -0.53 0.79
C TRP A 38 -4.05 -0.33 1.86
N ASP A 39 -4.38 -0.70 3.08
CA ASP A 39 -3.44 -0.83 4.17
C ASP A 39 -3.41 -2.29 4.64
N VAL A 40 -2.22 -2.84 4.83
CA VAL A 40 -2.03 -4.25 5.22
C VAL A 40 -1.18 -4.37 6.48
N ASP A 41 -1.55 -5.35 7.30
CA ASP A 41 -0.87 -5.70 8.54
C ASP A 41 0.03 -6.94 8.37
N ASP A 42 -0.17 -7.70 7.28
CA ASP A 42 0.63 -8.86 6.91
C ASP A 42 0.90 -8.91 5.39
N ILE A 43 2.11 -9.34 5.01
CA ILE A 43 2.57 -9.36 3.61
C ILE A 43 1.76 -10.30 2.72
N HIS A 44 1.15 -11.36 3.27
CA HIS A 44 0.36 -12.32 2.50
C HIS A 44 -0.95 -11.70 1.97
N GLN A 45 -1.48 -10.66 2.63
CA GLN A 45 -2.68 -9.95 2.17
C GLN A 45 -2.48 -9.33 0.77
N ILE A 46 -1.24 -9.02 0.39
CA ILE A 46 -0.90 -8.49 -0.93
C ILE A 46 -1.23 -9.51 -2.03
N VAL A 47 -0.99 -10.81 -1.77
CA VAL A 47 -1.27 -11.87 -2.74
C VAL A 47 -2.77 -11.94 -3.04
N GLU A 48 -3.61 -11.82 -2.01
CA GLU A 48 -5.07 -11.82 -2.15
C GLU A 48 -5.54 -10.58 -2.93
N ILE A 49 -5.02 -9.39 -2.62
CA ILE A 49 -5.35 -8.15 -3.33
C ILE A 49 -5.01 -8.27 -4.82
N VAL A 50 -3.79 -8.69 -5.15
CA VAL A 50 -3.36 -8.85 -6.55
C VAL A 50 -4.18 -9.93 -7.27
N SER A 51 -4.49 -11.04 -6.59
CA SER A 51 -5.33 -12.10 -7.16
C SER A 51 -6.73 -11.58 -7.50
N ASN A 52 -7.34 -10.81 -6.59
CA ASN A 52 -8.66 -10.21 -6.79
C ASN A 52 -8.66 -9.18 -7.92
N LEU A 53 -7.61 -8.35 -8.03
CA LEU A 53 -7.47 -7.37 -9.11
C LEU A 53 -7.34 -8.03 -10.49
N ASN A 54 -6.69 -9.20 -10.57
CA ASN A 54 -6.47 -9.95 -11.81
C ASN A 54 -7.55 -10.99 -12.12
N ALA A 55 -8.55 -11.16 -11.26
CA ALA A 55 -9.64 -12.12 -11.46
C ALA A 55 -10.69 -11.66 -12.50
N THR A 56 -10.40 -10.58 -13.23
CA THR A 56 -11.27 -9.93 -14.22
C THR A 56 -10.51 -9.74 -15.53
#